data_AF-A0AAW8P5I9-F1
#
_entry.id   AF-A0AAW8P5I9-F1
#
_cell.length_a   1.000
_cell.length_b   1.000
_cell.length_c   1.000
_cell.angle_alpha   90.00
_cell.angle_beta   90.00
_cell.angle_gamma   90.00
#
_symmetry.space_group_name_H-M   'P 1'
#
loop_
_entity.id
_entity.type
_entity.pdbx_description
1 polymer ?
#
loop_
_entity_poly.entity_id
_entity_poly.type
_entity_poly.pdbx_seq_one_letter_code
_entity_poly.pdbx_strand_id
1 'polypeptide(L)'
;MGRSQLEKQKTHEKIVETASKRLREEGLEGVGVADLMKEAGLTVGGFYKHFASRDDLVAEAIQSAFDSWGRKLEADGIDPAKMTAADVADRYLSAFHRDNPGEGCPFAALTSDISRSGDKARGIATERLRLNFEALASKASGADAERRRKAVIAFAMMAGGVGLARISSDEALSAEILETVRDFVAAIDK
;
A
#
# COMPACT_ATOMS: atom_id res chain seq x y z
N MET A 1 -35.32 -4.30 -6.95
CA MET A 1 -34.19 -3.50 -7.46
C MET A 1 -32.93 -3.57 -6.58
N GLY A 2 -33.01 -3.83 -5.26
CA GLY A 2 -31.82 -3.87 -4.37
C GLY A 2 -30.80 -4.98 -4.64
N ARG A 3 -31.23 -6.19 -5.03
CA ARG A 3 -30.31 -7.33 -5.29
C ARG A 3 -29.35 -7.06 -6.46
N SER A 4 -29.83 -6.40 -7.51
CA SER A 4 -29.03 -6.08 -8.70
C SER A 4 -27.96 -5.00 -8.43
N GLN A 5 -28.27 -4.02 -7.57
CA GLN A 5 -27.29 -3.01 -7.15
C GLN A 5 -26.20 -3.60 -6.26
N LEU A 6 -26.56 -4.48 -5.33
CA LEU A 6 -25.60 -5.19 -4.48
C LEU A 6 -24.67 -6.10 -5.30
N GLU A 7 -25.20 -6.82 -6.29
CA GLU A 7 -24.38 -7.64 -7.19
C GLU A 7 -23.40 -6.78 -8.02
N LYS A 8 -23.87 -5.63 -8.52
CA LYS A 8 -23.03 -4.67 -9.24
C LYS A 8 -21.91 -4.13 -8.35
N GLN A 9 -22.21 -3.77 -7.11
CA GLN A 9 -21.23 -3.27 -6.14
C GLN A 9 -20.18 -4.33 -5.81
N LYS A 10 -20.59 -5.57 -5.52
CA LYS A 10 -19.64 -6.67 -5.28
C LYS A 10 -18.72 -6.93 -6.47
N THR A 11 -19.29 -6.86 -7.67
CA THR A 11 -18.50 -7.00 -8.91
C THR A 11 -17.50 -5.86 -9.05
N HIS A 12 -17.92 -4.63 -8.77
CA HIS A 12 -17.05 -3.45 -8.77
C HIS A 12 -15.88 -3.60 -7.80
N GLU A 13 -16.18 -3.94 -6.54
CA GLU A 13 -15.17 -4.16 -5.49
C GLU A 13 -14.18 -5.25 -5.87
N LYS A 14 -14.65 -6.35 -6.45
CA LYS A 14 -13.78 -7.43 -6.95
C LYS A 14 -12.81 -6.92 -8.02
N ILE A 15 -13.28 -6.13 -8.99
CA ILE A 15 -12.40 -5.56 -10.02
C ILE A 15 -11.36 -4.63 -9.38
N VAL A 16 -11.76 -3.78 -8.44
CA VAL A 16 -10.87 -2.87 -7.72
C VAL A 16 -9.81 -3.65 -6.92
N GLU A 17 -10.19 -4.73 -6.23
CA GLU A 17 -9.28 -5.56 -5.46
C GLU A 17 -8.26 -6.29 -6.35
N THR A 18 -8.71 -6.90 -7.45
CA THR A 18 -7.82 -7.53 -8.43
C THR A 18 -6.85 -6.51 -9.03
N ALA A 19 -7.35 -5.33 -9.44
CA ALA A 19 -6.50 -4.25 -9.95
C ALA A 19 -5.50 -3.77 -8.90
N SER A 20 -5.93 -3.59 -7.66
CA SER A 20 -5.10 -3.15 -6.54
C SER A 20 -3.91 -4.09 -6.29
N LYS A 21 -4.16 -5.40 -6.36
CA LYS A 21 -3.12 -6.42 -6.27
C LYS A 21 -2.16 -6.33 -7.45
N ARG A 22 -2.67 -6.38 -8.69
CA ARG A 22 -1.85 -6.36 -9.91
C ARG A 22 -1.02 -5.09 -10.06
N LEU A 23 -1.54 -3.93 -9.68
CA LEU A 23 -0.77 -2.69 -9.71
C LEU A 23 0.50 -2.81 -8.86
N ARG A 24 0.42 -3.39 -7.66
CA ARG A 24 1.59 -3.56 -6.79
C ARG A 24 2.54 -4.66 -7.27
N GLU A 25 2.06 -5.65 -8.02
CA GLU A 25 2.87 -6.76 -8.54
C GLU A 25 3.55 -6.40 -9.87
N GLU A 26 2.88 -5.65 -10.73
CA GLU A 26 3.24 -5.47 -12.14
C GLU A 26 3.45 -3.99 -12.53
N GLY A 27 3.22 -3.07 -11.61
CA GLY A 27 3.28 -1.63 -11.87
C GLY A 27 2.02 -1.08 -12.54
N LEU A 28 1.98 0.23 -12.76
CA LEU A 28 0.81 0.87 -13.36
C LEU A 28 0.62 0.47 -14.82
N GLU A 29 1.69 0.28 -15.58
CA GLU A 29 1.61 -0.08 -17.01
C GLU A 29 1.25 -1.55 -17.24
N GLY A 30 1.59 -2.45 -16.30
CA GLY A 30 1.27 -3.88 -16.40
C GLY A 30 -0.23 -4.20 -16.36
N VAL A 31 -1.06 -3.28 -15.85
CA VAL A 31 -2.51 -3.49 -15.73
C VAL A 31 -3.25 -3.05 -17.00
N GLY A 32 -3.51 -4.03 -17.87
CA GLY A 32 -4.40 -3.91 -19.03
C GLY A 32 -5.88 -4.14 -18.66
N VAL A 33 -6.77 -3.26 -19.14
CA VAL A 33 -8.23 -3.37 -18.88
C VAL A 33 -8.78 -4.71 -19.40
N ALA A 34 -8.33 -5.15 -20.58
CA ALA A 34 -8.83 -6.39 -21.17
C ALA A 34 -8.51 -7.62 -20.30
N ASP A 35 -7.26 -7.74 -19.84
CA ASP A 35 -6.82 -8.87 -19.02
C ASP A 35 -7.47 -8.84 -17.64
N LEU A 36 -7.56 -7.67 -17.02
CA LEU A 36 -8.23 -7.49 -15.73
C LEU A 36 -9.71 -7.91 -15.81
N MET A 37 -10.42 -7.48 -16.85
CA MET A 37 -11.83 -7.83 -17.02
C MET A 37 -12.01 -9.32 -17.28
N LYS A 38 -11.12 -9.93 -18.08
CA LYS A 38 -11.12 -11.38 -18.32
C LYS A 38 -10.92 -12.15 -17.01
N GLU A 39 -9.97 -11.74 -16.17
CA GLU A 39 -9.72 -12.35 -14.85
C GLU A 39 -10.91 -12.17 -13.89
N ALA A 40 -11.57 -11.01 -13.94
CA ALA A 40 -12.78 -10.76 -13.18
C ALA A 40 -13.99 -11.59 -13.67
N GLY A 41 -13.89 -12.27 -14.81
CA GLY A 41 -14.96 -13.05 -15.44
C GLY A 41 -15.96 -12.17 -16.22
N LEU A 42 -15.51 -11.01 -16.69
CA LEU A 42 -16.34 -9.97 -17.30
C LEU A 42 -15.86 -9.62 -18.71
N THR A 43 -16.78 -9.07 -19.51
CA THR A 43 -16.44 -8.58 -20.85
C THR A 43 -15.79 -7.20 -20.77
N VAL A 44 -14.94 -6.86 -21.75
CA VAL A 44 -14.33 -5.51 -21.84
C VAL A 44 -15.41 -4.43 -21.94
N GLY A 45 -16.50 -4.66 -22.67
CA GLY A 45 -17.63 -3.72 -22.72
C GLY A 45 -18.35 -3.53 -21.38
N GLY A 46 -18.23 -4.49 -20.46
CA GLY A 46 -18.71 -4.36 -19.09
C GLY A 46 -17.94 -3.35 -18.25
N PHE A 47 -16.69 -3.02 -18.62
CA PHE A 47 -15.81 -2.11 -17.87
C PHE A 47 -16.46 -0.75 -17.68
N TYR A 48 -17.01 -0.19 -18.76
CA TYR A 48 -17.63 1.12 -18.78
C TYR A 48 -18.94 1.20 -17.98
N LYS A 49 -19.45 0.07 -17.45
CA LYS A 49 -20.56 0.06 -16.49
C LYS A 49 -20.10 0.31 -15.05
N HIS A 50 -18.80 0.15 -14.79
CA HIS A 50 -18.16 0.24 -13.48
C HIS A 50 -17.27 1.48 -13.38
N PHE A 51 -16.47 1.76 -14.41
CA PHE A 51 -15.48 2.83 -14.40
C PHE A 51 -15.65 3.73 -15.63
N ALA A 52 -15.50 5.04 -15.44
CA ALA A 52 -15.56 5.99 -16.56
C ALA A 52 -14.29 5.95 -17.42
N SER A 53 -13.15 5.63 -16.81
CA SER A 53 -11.86 5.53 -17.49
C SER A 53 -10.93 4.55 -16.77
N ARG A 54 -9.84 4.17 -17.45
CA ARG A 54 -8.75 3.41 -16.82
C ARG A 54 -8.12 4.18 -15.66
N ASP A 55 -8.01 5.50 -15.77
CA ASP A 55 -7.42 6.33 -14.71
C ASP A 55 -8.29 6.34 -13.46
N ASP A 56 -9.62 6.29 -13.60
CA ASP A 56 -10.53 6.15 -12.46
C ASP A 56 -10.36 4.80 -11.76
N LEU A 57 -10.27 3.71 -12.54
CA LEU A 57 -9.93 2.39 -11.99
C LEU A 57 -8.61 2.42 -11.22
N VAL A 58 -7.55 3.01 -11.79
CA VAL A 58 -6.23 3.08 -11.15
C VAL A 58 -6.30 3.88 -9.86
N ALA A 59 -7.00 5.02 -9.84
CA ALA A 59 -7.18 5.82 -8.63
C ALA A 59 -7.91 5.03 -7.53
N GLU A 60 -9.01 4.35 -7.86
CA GLU A 60 -9.76 3.52 -6.91
C GLU A 60 -8.94 2.32 -6.41
N ALA A 61 -8.18 1.68 -7.29
CA ALA A 61 -7.32 0.55 -6.95
C ALA A 61 -6.17 0.96 -6.03
N ILE A 62 -5.55 2.12 -6.25
CA ILE A 62 -4.52 2.70 -5.35
C ILE A 62 -5.13 3.05 -3.98
N GLN A 63 -6.33 3.66 -3.96
CA GLN A 63 -7.03 3.93 -2.71
C GLN A 63 -7.29 2.64 -1.92
N SER A 64 -7.88 1.64 -2.57
CA SER A 64 -8.10 0.30 -1.99
C SER A 64 -6.81 -0.35 -1.50
N ALA A 65 -5.70 -0.13 -2.21
CA ALA A 65 -4.38 -0.62 -1.85
C ALA A 65 -3.90 0.01 -0.53
N PHE A 66 -4.06 1.32 -0.38
CA PHE A 66 -3.72 2.02 0.87
C PHE A 66 -4.61 1.63 2.04
N ASP A 67 -5.89 1.34 1.80
CA ASP A 67 -6.84 0.90 2.83
C ASP A 67 -6.65 -0.58 3.22
N SER A 68 -5.94 -1.37 2.41
CA SER A 68 -5.76 -2.81 2.66
C SER A 68 -5.06 -3.12 3.99
N TRP A 69 -4.14 -2.26 4.44
CA TRP A 69 -3.48 -2.44 5.73
C TRP A 69 -4.45 -2.31 6.90
N GLY A 70 -5.27 -1.26 6.90
CA GLY A 70 -6.28 -1.05 7.94
C GLY A 70 -7.28 -2.20 8.01
N ARG A 71 -7.76 -2.68 6.85
CA ARG A 71 -8.63 -3.86 6.75
C ARG A 71 -8.00 -5.13 7.31
N LYS A 72 -6.70 -5.35 7.05
CA LYS A 72 -5.97 -6.50 7.61
C LYS A 72 -5.85 -6.40 9.13
N LEU A 73 -5.51 -5.23 9.67
CA LEU A 73 -5.45 -5.02 11.12
C LEU A 73 -6.82 -5.26 11.77
N GLU A 74 -7.89 -4.73 11.18
CA GLU A 74 -9.26 -4.92 11.66
C GLU A 74 -9.67 -6.40 11.66
N ALA A 75 -9.39 -7.13 10.58
CA ALA A 75 -9.67 -8.56 10.48
C ALA A 75 -8.93 -9.39 11.55
N ASP A 76 -7.72 -8.97 11.91
CA ASP A 76 -6.92 -9.60 12.96
C ASP A 76 -7.32 -9.13 14.38
N GLY A 77 -8.29 -8.22 14.52
CA GLY A 77 -8.71 -7.65 15.80
C GLY A 77 -7.66 -6.72 16.44
N ILE A 78 -6.78 -6.14 15.63
CA ILE A 78 -5.66 -5.30 16.09
C ILE A 78 -6.04 -3.83 15.99
N ASP A 79 -5.92 -3.11 17.11
CA ASP A 79 -6.10 -1.66 17.18
C ASP A 79 -4.78 -0.95 16.79
N PRO A 80 -4.73 -0.22 15.66
CA PRO A 80 -3.53 0.49 15.22
C PRO A 80 -3.04 1.54 16.22
N ALA A 81 -3.93 2.10 17.06
CA ALA A 81 -3.58 3.09 18.06
C ALA A 81 -2.74 2.48 19.20
N LYS A 82 -2.89 1.17 19.46
CA LYS A 82 -2.17 0.44 20.52
C LYS A 82 -0.84 -0.15 20.07
N MET A 83 -0.58 -0.20 18.77
CA MET A 83 0.69 -0.68 18.24
C MET A 83 1.84 0.26 18.62
N THR A 84 2.95 -0.31 19.07
CA THR A 84 4.22 0.40 19.25
C THR A 84 4.91 0.67 17.91
N ALA A 85 5.99 1.46 17.91
CA ALA A 85 6.83 1.61 16.72
C ALA A 85 7.47 0.28 16.31
N ALA A 86 7.88 -0.55 17.28
CA ALA A 86 8.41 -1.88 17.04
C ALA A 86 7.39 -2.82 16.37
N ASP A 87 6.14 -2.86 16.84
CA ASP A 87 5.09 -3.69 16.22
C ASP A 87 4.85 -3.32 14.74
N VAL A 88 4.90 -2.01 14.43
CA VAL A 88 4.78 -1.52 13.07
C VAL A 88 6.00 -1.90 12.23
N ALA A 89 7.21 -1.74 12.78
CA ALA A 89 8.47 -2.06 12.12
C ALA A 89 8.56 -3.55 11.78
N ASP A 90 8.30 -4.43 12.75
CA ASP A 90 8.36 -5.89 12.60
C ASP A 90 7.45 -6.39 11.49
N ARG A 91 6.22 -5.86 11.46
CA ARG A 91 5.22 -6.30 10.49
C ARG A 91 5.49 -5.74 9.09
N TYR A 92 5.93 -4.47 8.99
CA TYR A 92 6.22 -3.83 7.72
C TYR A 92 7.52 -4.33 7.08
N LEU A 93 8.60 -4.47 7.85
CA LEU A 93 9.93 -4.83 7.38
C LEU A 93 10.16 -6.34 7.49
N SER A 94 9.20 -7.12 7.00
CA SER A 94 9.18 -8.57 7.05
C SER A 94 9.49 -9.20 5.70
N ALA A 95 10.01 -10.44 5.72
CA ALA A 95 10.16 -11.25 4.52
C ALA A 95 8.81 -11.43 3.80
N PHE A 96 7.72 -11.61 4.55
CA PHE A 96 6.38 -11.68 3.97
C PHE A 96 6.05 -10.44 3.14
N HIS A 97 6.27 -9.23 3.66
CA HIS A 97 6.02 -8.02 2.89
C HIS A 97 6.96 -7.91 1.68
N ARG A 98 8.25 -8.24 1.83
CA ARG A 98 9.21 -8.27 0.71
C ARG A 98 8.70 -9.18 -0.41
N ASP A 99 8.31 -10.41 -0.10
CA ASP A 99 8.00 -11.45 -1.08
C ASP A 99 6.59 -11.34 -1.66
N ASN A 100 5.69 -10.59 -1.02
CA ASN A 100 4.29 -10.44 -1.43
C ASN A 100 3.94 -8.97 -1.73
N PRO A 101 4.46 -8.38 -2.82
CA PRO A 101 4.21 -6.97 -3.14
C PRO A 101 2.72 -6.65 -3.34
N GLY A 102 1.94 -7.58 -3.93
CA GLY A 102 0.49 -7.46 -4.12
C GLY A 102 -0.32 -7.30 -2.83
N GLU A 103 0.28 -7.67 -1.71
CA GLU A 103 -0.31 -7.65 -0.36
C GLU A 103 0.26 -6.55 0.54
N GLY A 104 1.22 -5.79 0.00
CA GLY A 104 2.05 -4.86 0.71
C GLY A 104 1.64 -3.39 0.61
N CYS A 105 2.51 -2.54 1.16
CA CYS A 105 2.38 -1.09 1.10
C CYS A 105 2.58 -0.59 -0.35
N PRO A 106 1.66 0.20 -0.90
CA PRO A 106 1.80 0.72 -2.26
C PRO A 106 3.05 1.59 -2.44
N PHE A 107 3.50 2.32 -1.42
CA PHE A 107 4.73 3.12 -1.54
C PHE A 107 5.99 2.27 -1.75
N ALA A 108 6.03 1.05 -1.22
CA ALA A 108 7.16 0.15 -1.44
C ALA A 108 7.19 -0.45 -2.86
N ALA A 109 6.09 -0.37 -3.61
CA ALA A 109 5.95 -0.98 -4.94
C ALA A 109 5.76 0.04 -6.08
N LEU A 110 5.10 1.17 -5.81
CA LEU A 110 4.54 2.06 -6.83
C LEU A 110 5.02 3.51 -6.72
N THR A 111 6.03 3.83 -5.90
CA THR A 111 6.47 5.23 -5.72
C THR A 111 6.81 5.90 -7.04
N SER A 112 7.60 5.23 -7.89
CA SER A 112 7.97 5.73 -9.22
C SER A 112 6.77 5.84 -10.17
N ASP A 113 5.89 4.85 -10.18
CA ASP A 113 4.69 4.83 -11.01
C ASP A 113 3.71 5.95 -10.65
N ILE A 114 3.42 6.13 -9.36
CA ILE A 114 2.56 7.19 -8.86
C ILE A 114 3.15 8.55 -9.22
N SER A 115 4.47 8.72 -9.18
CA SER A 115 5.12 9.98 -9.57
C SER A 115 4.90 10.36 -11.04
N ARG A 116 4.75 9.36 -11.92
CA ARG A 116 4.49 9.52 -13.37
C ARG A 116 3.00 9.47 -13.73
N SER A 117 2.14 9.21 -12.76
CA SER A 117 0.69 9.13 -12.94
C SER A 117 0.00 10.51 -12.92
N GLY A 118 -1.31 10.53 -13.19
CA GLY A 118 -2.12 11.75 -13.13
C GLY A 118 -2.38 12.28 -11.70
N ASP A 119 -2.90 13.51 -11.62
CA ASP A 119 -3.08 14.23 -10.35
C ASP A 119 -3.99 13.53 -9.34
N LYS A 120 -4.95 12.72 -9.79
CA LYS A 120 -5.84 11.94 -8.90
C LYS A 120 -5.03 10.98 -8.02
N ALA A 121 -4.19 10.15 -8.62
CA ALA A 121 -3.39 9.16 -7.89
C ALA A 121 -2.33 9.83 -7.00
N ARG A 122 -1.70 10.91 -7.49
CA ARG A 122 -0.76 11.72 -6.70
C ARG A 122 -1.43 12.40 -5.49
N GLY A 123 -2.66 12.87 -5.66
CA GLY A 123 -3.47 13.45 -4.58
C GLY A 123 -3.78 12.43 -3.49
N ILE A 124 -4.25 11.23 -3.87
CA ILE A 124 -4.50 10.12 -2.95
C ILE A 124 -3.23 9.74 -2.17
N ALA A 125 -2.10 9.61 -2.88
CA ALA A 125 -0.81 9.30 -2.25
C ALA A 125 -0.36 10.39 -1.27
N THR A 126 -0.57 11.67 -1.61
CA THR A 126 -0.23 12.79 -0.74
C THR A 126 -1.02 12.73 0.57
N GLU A 127 -2.30 12.44 0.49
CA GLU A 127 -3.13 12.33 1.70
C GLU A 127 -2.73 11.13 2.55
N ARG A 128 -2.44 9.99 1.91
CA ARG A 128 -1.95 8.82 2.65
C ARG A 128 -0.61 9.08 3.34
N LEU A 129 0.30 9.83 2.72
CA LEU A 129 1.56 10.21 3.37
C LEU A 129 1.30 11.00 4.65
N ARG A 130 0.36 11.96 4.63
CA ARG A 130 -0.01 12.72 5.84
C ARG A 130 -0.49 11.81 6.97
N LEU A 131 -1.42 10.90 6.66
CA LEU A 131 -1.96 9.94 7.63
C LEU A 131 -0.87 9.01 8.19
N ASN A 132 0.00 8.49 7.34
CA ASN A 132 1.10 7.62 7.79
C ASN A 132 2.11 8.36 8.67
N PHE A 133 2.45 9.60 8.31
CA PHE A 133 3.35 10.41 9.13
C PHE A 133 2.74 10.76 10.48
N GLU A 134 1.45 11.04 10.54
CA GLU A 134 0.75 11.28 11.80
C GLU A 134 0.71 10.01 12.67
N ALA A 135 0.38 8.86 12.08
CA ALA A 135 0.33 7.58 12.77
C ALA A 135 1.70 7.12 13.30
N LEU A 136 2.80 7.43 12.62
CA LEU A 136 4.15 7.17 13.12
C LEU A 136 4.61 8.22 14.14
N ALA A 137 4.25 9.49 13.94
CA ALA A 137 4.61 10.55 14.88
C ALA A 137 3.93 10.36 16.24
N SER A 138 2.73 9.78 16.29
CA SER A 138 2.07 9.43 17.56
C SER A 138 2.78 8.32 18.33
N LYS A 139 3.68 7.57 17.69
CA LYS A 139 4.47 6.47 18.27
C LYS A 139 5.90 6.87 18.60
N ALA A 140 6.33 8.09 18.24
CA ALA A 140 7.68 8.57 18.48
C ALA A 140 7.79 9.36 19.79
N SER A 141 8.99 9.45 20.36
CA SER A 141 9.31 10.31 21.51
C SER A 141 9.78 11.70 21.09
N GLY A 142 9.71 12.67 22.02
CA GLY A 142 10.21 14.03 21.83
C GLY A 142 9.12 15.06 21.56
N ALA A 143 9.53 16.29 21.24
CA ALA A 143 8.63 17.40 20.90
C ALA A 143 7.96 17.20 19.53
N ASP A 144 6.86 17.89 19.26
CA ASP A 144 6.02 17.68 18.06
C ASP A 144 6.81 17.73 16.74
N ALA A 145 7.69 18.73 16.59
CA ALA A 145 8.53 18.87 15.41
C ALA A 145 9.55 17.73 15.26
N GLU A 146 10.05 17.20 16.38
CA GLU A 146 10.97 16.06 16.40
C GLU A 146 10.24 14.76 16.05
N ARG A 147 9.09 14.49 16.68
CA ARG A 147 8.24 13.33 16.35
C ARG A 147 7.88 13.31 14.87
N ARG A 148 7.54 14.47 14.30
CA ARG A 148 7.25 14.60 12.87
C ARG A 148 8.47 14.29 12.00
N ARG A 149 9.66 14.76 12.37
CA ARG A 149 10.91 14.43 11.64
C ARG A 149 11.22 12.93 11.72
N LYS A 150 11.18 12.33 12.92
CA LYS A 150 11.37 10.90 13.13
C LYS A 150 10.39 10.08 12.26
N ALA A 151 9.10 10.45 12.24
CA ALA A 151 8.08 9.78 11.44
C ALA A 151 8.33 9.83 9.93
N VAL A 152 8.73 10.99 9.39
CA VAL A 152 9.04 11.13 7.95
C VAL A 152 10.25 10.27 7.58
N ILE A 153 11.32 10.31 8.39
CA ILE A 153 12.54 9.51 8.16
C ILE A 153 12.21 8.03 8.26
N ALA A 154 11.53 7.61 9.32
CA ALA A 154 11.12 6.22 9.53
C ALA A 154 10.29 5.69 8.37
N PHE A 155 9.28 6.44 7.92
CA PHE A 155 8.45 6.02 6.80
C PHE A 155 9.24 5.88 5.49
N ALA A 156 10.12 6.85 5.20
CA ALA A 156 10.97 6.80 4.01
C ALA A 156 11.90 5.58 4.05
N MET A 157 12.49 5.30 5.22
CA MET A 157 13.33 4.12 5.42
C MET A 157 12.53 2.82 5.33
N MET A 158 11.32 2.74 5.90
CA MET A 158 10.47 1.54 5.80
C MET A 158 10.14 1.20 4.34
N ALA A 159 9.56 2.17 3.62
CA ALA A 159 9.16 1.96 2.22
C ALA A 159 10.38 1.67 1.33
N GLY A 160 11.47 2.43 1.51
CA GLY A 160 12.72 2.23 0.77
C GLY A 160 13.41 0.92 1.12
N GLY A 161 13.46 0.53 2.40
CA GLY A 161 14.10 -0.68 2.89
C GLY A 161 13.47 -1.94 2.31
N VAL A 162 12.14 -2.01 2.26
CA VAL A 162 11.45 -3.12 1.58
C VAL A 162 11.75 -3.13 0.07
N GLY A 163 11.73 -1.96 -0.57
CA GLY A 163 12.07 -1.85 -2.00
C GLY A 163 13.49 -2.31 -2.31
N LEU A 164 14.47 -1.89 -1.51
CA LEU A 164 15.88 -2.29 -1.63
C LEU A 164 16.06 -3.78 -1.35
N ALA A 165 15.40 -4.32 -0.33
CA ALA A 165 15.43 -5.75 -0.02
C ALA A 165 14.86 -6.60 -1.16
N ARG A 166 13.84 -6.12 -1.88
CA ARG A 166 13.23 -6.81 -3.03
C ARG A 166 14.14 -6.87 -4.25
N ILE A 167 14.92 -5.82 -4.52
CA ILE A 167 15.81 -5.78 -5.70
C ILE A 167 17.13 -6.51 -5.45
N SER A 168 17.49 -6.76 -4.19
CA SER A 168 18.69 -7.50 -3.86
C SER A 168 18.58 -8.94 -4.35
N SER A 169 19.52 -9.37 -5.18
CA SER A 169 19.67 -10.78 -5.58
C SER A 169 20.47 -11.60 -4.56
N ASP A 170 20.99 -10.96 -3.51
CA ASP A 170 21.67 -11.59 -2.38
C ASP A 170 20.69 -11.65 -1.20
N GLU A 171 20.37 -12.88 -0.75
CA GLU A 171 19.45 -13.13 0.35
C GLU A 171 19.97 -12.61 1.69
N ALA A 172 21.28 -12.70 1.94
CA ALA A 172 21.89 -12.22 3.18
C ALA A 172 21.83 -10.69 3.24
N LEU A 173 22.19 -10.01 2.15
CA LEU A 173 22.05 -8.56 2.04
C LEU A 173 20.58 -8.12 2.13
N SER A 174 19.65 -8.85 1.50
CA SER A 174 18.22 -8.57 1.60
C SER A 174 17.73 -8.62 3.05
N ALA A 175 18.15 -9.64 3.81
CA ALA A 175 17.82 -9.79 5.22
C ALA A 175 18.45 -8.68 6.07
N GLU A 176 19.73 -8.37 5.85
CA GLU A 176 20.46 -7.31 6.55
C GLU A 176 19.76 -5.94 6.40
N ILE A 177 19.31 -5.60 5.19
CA ILE A 177 18.57 -4.36 4.93
C ILE A 177 17.29 -4.32 5.77
N LEU A 178 16.50 -5.39 5.76
CA LEU A 178 15.24 -5.44 6.51
C LEU A 178 15.46 -5.34 8.01
N GLU A 179 16.43 -6.08 8.55
CA GLU A 179 16.79 -6.07 9.98
C GLU A 179 17.30 -4.71 10.44
N THR A 180 18.28 -4.14 9.72
CA THR A 180 18.87 -2.85 10.05
C THR A 180 17.84 -1.73 10.09
N VAL A 181 16.97 -1.68 9.07
CA VAL A 181 15.92 -0.66 9.02
C VAL A 181 14.87 -0.89 10.11
N ARG A 182 14.57 -2.16 10.43
CA ARG A 182 13.60 -2.51 11.47
C ARG A 182 14.07 -2.04 12.82
N ASP A 183 15.33 -2.29 13.17
CA ASP A 183 15.91 -1.86 14.44
C ASP A 183 15.91 -0.34 14.59
N PHE A 184 16.22 0.38 13.50
CA PHE A 184 16.16 1.84 13.50
C PHE A 184 14.74 2.36 13.75
N VAL A 185 13.74 1.81 13.04
CA VAL A 185 12.34 2.25 13.17
C VAL A 185 11.76 1.85 14.53
N ALA A 186 12.10 0.67 15.04
CA ALA A 186 11.67 0.21 16.36
C ALA A 186 12.19 1.08 17.52
N ALA A 187 13.22 1.89 17.29
CA ALA A 187 13.83 2.75 18.30
C ALA A 187 13.37 4.21 18.24
N ILE A 188 12.42 4.61 17.39
CA ILE A 188 12.00 6.02 17.27
C ILE A 188 11.21 6.53 18.49
N ASP A 189 10.73 5.61 19.32
CA ASP A 189 10.06 5.88 20.60
C ASP A 189 11.06 6.06 21.76
N LYS A 190 12.35 5.81 21.51
CA LYS A 190 13.46 6.10 22.41
C LYS A 190 13.98 7.51 22.12
#